data_AF-K2RAQ6-F1
#
_entry.id   AF-K2RAQ6-F1
#
_cell.length_a   1.000
_cell.length_b   1.000
_cell.length_c   1.000
_cell.angle_alpha   90.00
_cell.angle_beta   90.00
_cell.angle_gamma   90.00
#
_symmetry.space_group_name_H-M   'P 1'
#
loop_
_entity.id
_entity.type
_entity.pdbx_description
1 polymer ?
#
loop_
_entity_poly.entity_id
_entity_poly.type
_entity_poly.pdbx_seq_one_letter_code
_entity_poly.pdbx_strand_id
1 'polypeptide(L)'
;MSVIQGIDGHTPASSQSQFTRLKSTRQELRIPVVTRWCPGHMGITGNEEADQLAKAAIGLQNDEQGPASVSWTRRRNREERSRIYEAWWEEHQTPTYQHLGLKIRKGRNPELALPRQTLYRLIAERTGHGDFAEYHRRAKHERAELTCKCSAEKAQWHFIDCRLATGWEYPGTATRAEKIRNLLGPTGWFLFQNLLESTAVFRGGCEAP
;
A
#
# COMPACT_ATOMS: atom_id res chain seq x y z
N MET A 1 24.42 -11.80 -4.54
CA MET A 1 25.56 -12.53 -5.15
C MET A 1 25.89 -11.85 -6.46
N SER A 2 27.14 -11.46 -6.69
CA SER A 2 27.53 -10.84 -7.97
C SER A 2 27.64 -11.88 -9.08
N VAL A 3 27.58 -11.45 -10.35
CA VAL A 3 27.73 -12.37 -11.50
C VAL A 3 29.06 -13.12 -11.44
N ILE A 4 30.14 -12.45 -11.05
CA ILE A 4 31.48 -13.06 -10.95
C ILE A 4 31.50 -14.16 -9.88
N GLN A 5 30.87 -13.93 -8.72
CA GLN A 5 30.71 -14.96 -7.70
C GLN A 5 29.93 -16.18 -8.21
N GLY A 6 28.95 -15.99 -9.10
CA GLY A 6 28.22 -17.08 -9.73
C GLY A 6 29.01 -17.86 -10.79
N ILE A 7 29.90 -17.17 -11.51
CA ILE A 7 30.77 -17.77 -12.54
C ILE A 7 31.87 -18.62 -11.89
N ASP A 8 32.59 -18.07 -10.92
CA ASP A 8 33.76 -18.74 -10.32
C ASP A 8 33.43 -19.48 -9.02
N GLY A 9 32.25 -19.28 -8.44
CA GLY A 9 31.83 -19.83 -7.16
C GLY A 9 30.48 -20.56 -7.21
N HIS A 10 29.70 -20.43 -6.13
CA HIS A 10 28.41 -21.11 -6.00
C HIS A 10 27.40 -20.59 -7.03
N THR A 11 26.77 -21.51 -7.78
CA THR A 11 25.75 -21.13 -8.75
C THR A 11 24.48 -20.67 -8.02
N PRO A 12 24.03 -19.42 -8.20
CA PRO A 12 22.81 -18.93 -7.56
C PRO A 12 21.57 -19.66 -8.07
N ALA A 13 20.55 -19.79 -7.21
CA ALA A 13 19.27 -20.41 -7.57
C ALA A 13 18.53 -19.62 -8.68
N SER A 14 18.75 -18.32 -8.79
CA SER A 14 18.28 -17.50 -9.90
C SER A 14 19.23 -17.59 -11.09
N SER A 15 18.69 -17.79 -12.30
CA SER A 15 19.49 -17.92 -13.54
C SER A 15 20.46 -19.10 -13.54
N GLN A 16 20.19 -20.13 -12.73
CA GLN A 16 21.03 -21.32 -12.55
C GLN A 16 21.40 -21.97 -13.89
N SER A 17 20.43 -22.13 -14.81
CA SER A 17 20.66 -22.73 -16.13
C SER A 17 21.70 -21.97 -16.96
N GLN A 18 21.73 -20.64 -16.87
CA GLN A 18 22.69 -19.80 -17.60
C GLN A 18 24.10 -19.95 -17.05
N PHE A 19 24.24 -19.96 -15.73
CA PHE A 19 25.53 -20.20 -15.07
C PHE A 19 26.04 -21.61 -15.32
N THR A 20 25.17 -22.63 -15.30
CA THR A 20 25.54 -24.00 -15.64
C THR A 20 26.00 -24.09 -17.10
N ARG A 21 25.25 -23.51 -18.05
CA ARG A 21 25.63 -23.46 -19.48
C ARG A 21 27.00 -22.82 -19.66
N LEU A 22 27.24 -21.66 -19.03
CA LEU A 22 28.52 -20.95 -19.10
C LEU A 22 29.68 -21.79 -18.52
N LYS A 23 29.46 -22.47 -17.40
CA LYS A 23 30.48 -23.36 -16.79
C LYS A 23 30.79 -24.55 -17.69
N SER A 24 29.78 -25.19 -18.28
CA SER A 24 29.97 -26.28 -19.24
C SER A 24 30.75 -25.80 -20.47
N THR A 25 30.36 -24.68 -21.08
CA THR A 25 31.08 -24.10 -22.23
C THR A 25 32.54 -23.76 -21.87
N ARG A 26 32.80 -23.22 -20.68
CA ARG A 26 34.17 -22.95 -20.21
C ARG A 26 35.01 -24.23 -20.08
N GLN A 27 34.41 -25.35 -19.68
CA GLN A 27 35.10 -26.64 -19.58
C GLN A 27 35.40 -27.25 -20.96
N GLU A 28 34.53 -27.02 -21.94
CA GLU A 28 34.72 -27.49 -23.32
C GLU A 28 35.84 -26.73 -24.05
N LEU A 29 36.05 -25.46 -23.68
CA LEU A 29 37.12 -24.64 -24.24
C LEU A 29 38.49 -25.17 -23.79
N ARG A 30 39.34 -25.54 -24.75
CA ARG A 30 40.73 -25.99 -24.51
C ARG A 30 41.71 -24.84 -24.29
N ILE A 31 41.23 -23.68 -23.85
CA ILE A 31 42.03 -22.47 -23.61
C ILE A 31 41.82 -21.99 -22.16
N PRO A 32 42.85 -21.39 -21.53
CA PRO A 32 42.70 -20.84 -20.19
C PRO A 32 41.79 -19.60 -20.23
N VAL A 33 40.63 -19.70 -19.58
CA VAL A 33 39.68 -18.59 -19.43
C VAL A 33 39.80 -18.02 -18.01
N VAL A 34 40.01 -16.70 -17.89
CA VAL A 34 40.08 -15.98 -16.62
C VAL A 34 38.99 -14.90 -16.59
N THR A 35 38.24 -14.83 -15.50
CA THR A 35 37.21 -13.82 -15.28
C THR A 35 37.79 -12.65 -14.48
N ARG A 36 37.56 -11.41 -14.95
CA ARG A 36 37.99 -10.18 -14.27
C ARG A 36 36.83 -9.20 -14.23
N TRP A 37 36.75 -8.42 -13.14
CA TRP A 37 35.79 -7.32 -13.03
C TRP A 37 36.41 -6.02 -13.55
N CYS A 38 35.61 -5.17 -14.18
CA CYS A 38 35.96 -3.78 -14.45
C CYS A 38 34.74 -2.87 -14.20
N PRO A 39 34.96 -1.59 -13.86
CA PRO A 39 33.87 -0.63 -13.65
C PRO A 39 33.19 -0.26 -14.98
N GLY A 40 31.86 -0.11 -14.94
CA GLY A 40 31.08 0.40 -16.07
C GLY A 40 31.20 1.91 -16.23
N HIS A 41 31.05 2.40 -17.47
CA HIS A 41 30.99 3.83 -17.82
C HIS A 41 32.24 4.65 -17.43
N MET A 42 33.43 4.04 -17.56
CA MET A 42 34.71 4.68 -17.20
C MET A 42 35.66 4.88 -18.40
N GLY A 43 35.18 4.84 -19.64
CA GLY A 43 36.02 5.02 -20.83
C GLY A 43 36.86 3.80 -21.21
N ILE A 44 36.58 2.62 -20.64
CA ILE A 44 37.31 1.38 -20.98
C ILE A 44 36.75 0.88 -22.32
N THR A 45 37.49 1.14 -23.41
CA THR A 45 37.05 0.93 -24.80
C THR A 45 36.32 -0.41 -25.00
N GLY A 46 36.95 -1.54 -24.67
CA GLY A 46 36.33 -2.85 -24.90
C GLY A 46 35.08 -3.13 -24.05
N ASN A 47 34.98 -2.55 -22.84
CA ASN A 47 33.78 -2.69 -22.01
C ASN A 47 32.64 -1.81 -22.53
N GLU A 48 32.95 -0.61 -23.03
CA GLU A 48 31.96 0.29 -23.62
C GLU A 48 31.43 -0.23 -24.96
N GLU A 49 32.31 -0.78 -25.81
CA GLU A 49 31.92 -1.47 -27.03
C GLU A 49 31.00 -2.66 -26.72
N ALA A 50 31.36 -3.48 -25.72
CA ALA A 50 30.52 -4.60 -25.30
C ALA A 50 29.15 -4.15 -24.77
N ASP A 51 29.08 -3.07 -23.97
CA ASP A 51 27.83 -2.50 -23.47
C ASP A 51 26.96 -1.92 -24.61
N GLN A 52 27.57 -1.23 -25.57
CA GLN A 52 26.86 -0.72 -26.76
C GLN A 52 26.26 -1.86 -27.59
N LEU A 53 27.04 -2.91 -27.85
CA LEU A 53 26.57 -4.10 -28.56
C LEU A 53 25.45 -4.81 -27.80
N ALA A 54 25.57 -4.97 -26.48
CA ALA A 54 24.53 -5.57 -25.65
C ALA A 54 23.24 -4.76 -25.69
N LYS A 55 23.31 -3.42 -25.66
CA LYS A 55 22.15 -2.53 -25.79
C LYS A 55 21.51 -2.60 -27.17
N ALA A 56 22.31 -2.63 -28.24
CA ALA A 56 21.83 -2.79 -29.60
C ALA A 56 21.07 -4.12 -29.78
N ALA A 57 21.52 -5.17 -29.10
CA ALA A 57 20.90 -6.50 -29.14
C ALA A 57 19.53 -6.59 -28.44
N ILE A 58 19.13 -5.62 -27.61
CA ILE A 58 17.83 -5.63 -26.90
C ILE A 58 16.65 -5.63 -27.89
N GLY A 59 16.83 -5.06 -29.08
CA GLY A 59 15.79 -5.00 -30.12
C GLY A 59 15.76 -6.19 -31.08
N LEU A 60 16.74 -7.09 -31.00
CA LEU A 60 16.81 -8.27 -31.87
C LEU A 60 15.93 -9.38 -31.30
N GLN A 61 15.00 -9.90 -32.11
CA GLN A 61 14.26 -11.12 -31.75
C GLN A 61 15.26 -12.27 -31.62
N ASN A 62 15.31 -12.87 -30.44
CA ASN A 62 16.05 -14.11 -30.22
C ASN A 62 15.06 -15.26 -30.26
N ASP A 63 15.13 -16.09 -31.30
CA ASP A 63 14.32 -17.32 -31.41
C ASP A 63 14.71 -18.34 -30.32
N GLU A 64 15.85 -18.17 -29.65
CA GLU A 64 16.28 -18.92 -28.46
C GLU A 64 15.74 -18.34 -27.13
N GLN A 65 14.60 -17.64 -27.13
CA GLN A 65 13.98 -17.21 -25.89
C GLN A 65 13.40 -18.42 -25.15
N GLY A 66 14.25 -19.03 -24.32
CA GLY A 66 13.85 -20.04 -23.35
C GLY A 66 12.74 -19.54 -22.42
N PRO A 67 12.14 -20.43 -21.61
CA PRO A 67 11.00 -20.07 -20.76
C PRO A 67 11.33 -18.87 -19.87
N ALA A 68 10.33 -18.03 -19.62
CA ALA A 68 10.50 -16.81 -18.86
C ALA A 68 11.19 -17.06 -17.52
N SER A 69 12.13 -16.19 -17.15
CA SER A 69 12.88 -16.34 -15.91
C SER A 69 11.95 -16.37 -14.69
N VAL A 70 12.34 -17.09 -13.63
CA VAL A 70 11.57 -17.17 -12.39
C VAL A 70 11.29 -15.78 -11.80
N SER A 71 12.23 -14.83 -11.93
CA SER A 71 12.04 -13.45 -11.49
C SER A 71 10.99 -12.72 -12.32
N TRP A 72 10.99 -12.89 -13.65
CA TRP A 72 9.97 -12.35 -14.53
C TRP A 72 8.59 -12.90 -14.20
N THR A 73 8.46 -14.23 -14.05
CA THR A 73 7.20 -14.89 -13.72
C THR A 73 6.67 -14.45 -12.36
N ARG A 74 7.54 -14.34 -11.34
CA ARG A 74 7.16 -13.81 -10.02
C ARG A 74 6.69 -12.36 -10.07
N ARG A 75 7.32 -11.52 -10.90
CA ARG A 75 6.90 -10.13 -11.11
C ARG A 75 5.52 -10.06 -11.76
N ARG A 76 5.32 -10.81 -12.85
CA ARG A 76 4.04 -10.90 -13.56
C ARG A 76 2.92 -11.41 -12.66
N ASN A 77 3.18 -12.44 -11.85
CA ASN A 77 2.22 -12.93 -10.88
C ASN A 77 1.87 -11.88 -9.80
N ARG A 78 2.85 -11.07 -9.38
CA ARG A 78 2.60 -9.98 -8.41
C ARG A 78 1.74 -8.87 -9.03
N GLU A 79 2.03 -8.49 -10.27
CA GLU A 79 1.26 -7.50 -11.04
C GLU A 79 -0.17 -7.99 -11.25
N GLU A 80 -0.36 -9.24 -11.64
CA GLU A 80 -1.69 -9.80 -11.91
C GLU A 80 -2.52 -9.92 -10.63
N ARG A 81 -1.95 -10.47 -9.55
CA ARG A 81 -2.61 -10.49 -8.24
C ARG A 81 -3.01 -9.10 -7.78
N SER A 82 -2.15 -8.12 -8.02
CA SER A 82 -2.37 -6.73 -7.66
C SER A 82 -3.55 -6.13 -8.43
N ARG A 83 -3.67 -6.44 -9.73
CA ARG A 83 -4.77 -6.01 -10.59
C ARG A 83 -6.10 -6.66 -10.18
N ILE A 84 -6.11 -7.98 -10.01
CA ILE A 84 -7.31 -8.74 -9.60
C ILE A 84 -7.83 -8.21 -8.27
N TYR A 85 -6.93 -7.94 -7.32
CA TYR A 85 -7.31 -7.46 -6.00
C TYR A 85 -7.89 -6.03 -6.02
N GLU A 86 -7.36 -5.15 -6.87
CA GLU A 86 -7.95 -3.81 -7.08
C GLU A 86 -9.32 -3.88 -7.74
N ALA A 87 -9.48 -4.70 -8.78
CA ALA A 87 -10.77 -4.89 -9.45
C ALA A 87 -11.84 -5.45 -8.48
N TRP A 88 -11.48 -6.47 -7.69
CA TRP A 88 -12.36 -7.03 -6.67
C TRP A 88 -12.80 -5.96 -5.65
N TRP A 89 -11.88 -5.10 -5.22
CA TRP A 89 -12.19 -4.01 -4.29
C TRP A 89 -13.16 -2.99 -4.87
N GLU A 90 -12.92 -2.55 -6.10
CA GLU A 90 -13.78 -1.56 -6.77
C GLU A 90 -15.22 -2.07 -6.93
N GLU A 91 -15.38 -3.37 -7.15
CA GLU A 91 -16.66 -4.06 -7.27
C GLU A 91 -17.37 -4.27 -5.90
N HIS A 92 -16.62 -4.59 -4.84
CA HIS A 92 -17.20 -5.02 -3.55
C HIS A 92 -17.16 -3.97 -2.44
N GLN A 93 -16.61 -2.78 -2.69
CA GLN A 93 -16.56 -1.72 -1.69
C GLN A 93 -17.97 -1.31 -1.21
N THR A 94 -18.08 -1.01 0.08
CA THR A 94 -19.34 -0.50 0.64
C THR A 94 -19.66 0.89 0.06
N PRO A 95 -20.94 1.29 0.00
CA PRO A 95 -21.32 2.63 -0.46
C PRO A 95 -20.61 3.75 0.32
N THR A 96 -20.33 3.54 1.60
CA THR A 96 -19.57 4.50 2.40
C THR A 96 -18.12 4.60 1.93
N TYR A 97 -17.46 3.46 1.69
CA TYR A 97 -16.06 3.46 1.25
C TYR A 97 -15.92 4.09 -0.15
N GLN A 98 -16.89 3.83 -1.04
CA GLN A 98 -16.98 4.48 -2.35
C GLN A 98 -17.17 5.99 -2.20
N HIS A 99 -18.10 6.43 -1.35
CA HIS A 99 -18.33 7.86 -1.06
C HIS A 99 -17.07 8.57 -0.55
N LEU A 100 -16.31 7.89 0.31
CA LEU A 100 -15.07 8.41 0.90
C LEU A 100 -13.85 8.32 -0.04
N GLY A 101 -13.97 7.66 -1.20
CA GLY A 101 -12.85 7.45 -2.12
C GLY A 101 -11.75 6.54 -1.55
N LEU A 102 -12.11 5.63 -0.64
CA LEU A 102 -11.14 4.72 -0.02
C LEU A 102 -10.72 3.63 -1.00
N LYS A 103 -9.46 3.68 -1.43
CA LYS A 103 -8.85 2.64 -2.24
C LYS A 103 -8.24 1.56 -1.39
N ILE A 104 -8.15 0.36 -1.94
CA ILE A 104 -7.38 -0.72 -1.33
C ILE A 104 -5.90 -0.33 -1.28
N ARG A 105 -5.32 -0.33 -0.08
CA ARG A 105 -3.90 0.01 0.11
C ARG A 105 -3.05 -1.25 -0.02
N LYS A 106 -2.07 -1.20 -0.93
CA LYS A 106 -1.00 -2.20 -1.04
C LYS A 106 0.15 -1.81 -0.11
N GLY A 107 0.21 -2.41 1.08
CA GLY A 107 1.29 -2.19 2.04
C GLY A 107 0.82 -1.73 3.43
N ARG A 108 1.74 -1.22 4.24
CA ARG A 108 1.44 -0.77 5.61
C ARG A 108 0.49 0.42 5.59
N ASN A 109 -0.65 0.30 6.27
CA ASN A 109 -1.56 1.43 6.43
C ASN A 109 -1.00 2.37 7.53
N PRO A 110 -0.67 3.64 7.22
CA PRO A 110 -0.14 4.60 8.20
C PRO A 110 -1.15 4.90 9.32
N GLU A 111 -2.45 4.76 9.05
CA GLU A 111 -3.52 4.92 10.04
C GLU A 111 -3.39 3.94 11.20
N LEU A 112 -2.71 2.80 11.01
CA LEU A 112 -2.44 1.84 12.10
C LEU A 112 -1.47 2.38 13.15
N ALA A 113 -0.80 3.51 12.89
CA ALA A 113 0.00 4.21 13.88
C ALA A 113 -0.83 5.13 14.80
N LEU A 114 -2.12 5.32 14.51
CA LEU A 114 -3.01 6.14 15.35
C LEU A 114 -3.20 5.51 16.74
N PRO A 115 -3.43 6.33 17.77
CA PRO A 115 -3.89 5.82 19.07
C PRO A 115 -5.12 4.94 18.90
N ARG A 116 -5.21 3.87 19.69
CA ARG A 116 -6.28 2.85 19.57
C ARG A 116 -7.68 3.45 19.54
N GLN A 117 -7.95 4.46 20.37
CA GLN A 117 -9.25 5.13 20.45
C GLN A 117 -9.56 5.92 19.16
N THR A 118 -8.59 6.65 18.64
CA THR A 118 -8.70 7.39 17.38
C THR A 118 -8.93 6.45 16.20
N LEU A 119 -8.16 5.36 16.12
CA LEU A 119 -8.31 4.35 15.08
C LEU A 119 -9.69 3.68 15.13
N TYR A 120 -10.17 3.33 16.33
CA TYR A 120 -11.51 2.78 16.53
C TYR A 120 -12.60 3.73 15.99
N ARG A 121 -12.53 5.02 16.34
CA ARG A 121 -13.50 6.02 15.87
C ARG A 121 -13.42 6.22 14.35
N LEU A 122 -12.21 6.29 13.77
CA LEU A 122 -12.03 6.42 12.33
C LEU A 122 -12.67 5.24 11.58
N ILE A 123 -12.45 4.01 12.04
CA ILE A 123 -13.04 2.81 11.43
C ILE A 123 -14.56 2.80 11.61
N ALA A 124 -15.07 3.14 12.79
CA ALA A 124 -16.51 3.25 13.04
C ALA A 124 -17.17 4.24 12.09
N GLU A 125 -16.62 5.44 11.94
CA GLU A 125 -17.16 6.48 11.05
C GLU A 125 -17.08 6.11 9.56
N ARG A 126 -16.10 5.30 9.16
CA ARG A 126 -16.00 4.79 7.78
C ARG A 126 -16.94 3.63 7.50
N THR A 127 -17.22 2.81 8.49
CA THR A 127 -17.98 1.57 8.28
C THR A 127 -19.46 1.72 8.67
N GLY A 128 -19.80 2.68 9.51
CA GLY A 128 -21.09 2.74 10.19
C GLY A 128 -21.23 1.68 11.29
N HIS A 129 -20.16 0.93 11.58
CA HIS A 129 -20.12 -0.08 12.65
C HIS A 129 -19.45 0.48 13.88
N GLY A 130 -20.24 1.17 14.71
CA GLY A 130 -19.77 1.77 15.94
C GLY A 130 -20.90 2.11 16.89
N ASP A 131 -20.60 2.98 17.84
CA ASP A 131 -21.56 3.53 18.80
C ASP A 131 -22.49 4.55 18.13
N PHE A 132 -23.37 4.05 17.26
CA PHE A 132 -24.37 4.81 16.53
C PHE A 132 -25.78 4.31 16.86
N ALA A 133 -26.74 5.22 16.97
CA ALA A 133 -28.11 4.91 17.33
C ALA A 133 -28.75 3.93 16.33
N GLU A 134 -28.55 4.14 15.03
CA GLU A 134 -29.03 3.24 13.97
C GLU A 134 -28.49 1.82 14.14
N TYR A 135 -27.19 1.68 14.39
CA TYR A 135 -26.55 0.38 14.61
C TYR A 135 -27.11 -0.33 15.84
N HIS A 136 -27.20 0.37 16.98
CA HIS A 136 -27.71 -0.18 18.23
C HIS A 136 -29.18 -0.61 18.11
N ARG A 137 -30.01 0.14 17.39
CA ARG A 137 -31.40 -0.26 17.08
C ARG A 137 -31.46 -1.53 16.25
N ARG A 138 -30.68 -1.60 15.16
CA ARG A 138 -30.62 -2.79 14.30
C ARG A 138 -30.15 -4.02 15.06
N ALA A 139 -29.20 -3.85 15.98
CA ALA A 139 -28.66 -4.91 16.83
C ALA A 139 -29.49 -5.19 18.10
N LYS A 140 -30.57 -4.43 18.36
CA LYS A 140 -31.43 -4.55 19.56
C LYS A 140 -30.67 -4.43 20.88
N HIS A 141 -29.73 -3.49 20.96
CA HIS A 141 -28.97 -3.21 22.18
C HIS A 141 -29.77 -2.30 23.12
N GLU A 142 -30.44 -2.88 24.12
CA GLU A 142 -31.37 -2.16 25.02
C GLU A 142 -30.70 -1.14 25.95
N ARG A 143 -29.43 -1.37 26.34
CA ARG A 143 -28.69 -0.51 27.28
C ARG A 143 -27.77 0.50 26.59
N ALA A 144 -27.89 0.66 25.28
CA ALA A 144 -27.02 1.56 24.54
C ALA A 144 -27.46 3.01 24.72
N GLU A 145 -26.51 3.88 25.05
CA GLU A 145 -26.74 5.32 25.02
C GLU A 145 -26.84 5.77 23.56
N LEU A 146 -28.04 6.16 23.13
CA LEU A 146 -28.32 6.55 21.73
C LEU A 146 -28.04 8.02 21.46
N THR A 147 -27.78 8.82 22.50
CA THR A 147 -27.58 10.26 22.38
C THR A 147 -26.13 10.67 22.65
N CYS A 148 -25.67 11.65 21.89
CA CYS A 148 -24.40 12.33 22.13
C CYS A 148 -24.52 13.24 23.35
N LYS A 149 -23.40 13.61 23.97
CA LYS A 149 -23.35 14.62 25.04
C LYS A 149 -23.87 16.00 24.63
N CYS A 150 -23.94 16.29 23.33
CA CYS A 150 -24.60 17.49 22.81
C CYS A 150 -26.14 17.36 22.73
N SER A 151 -26.69 16.25 23.24
CA SER A 151 -28.10 15.83 23.23
C SER A 151 -28.68 15.43 21.87
N ALA A 152 -27.89 15.49 20.79
CA ALA A 152 -28.32 14.97 19.49
C ALA A 152 -28.21 13.44 19.44
N GLU A 153 -28.99 12.81 18.57
CA GLU A 153 -28.85 11.38 18.30
C GLU A 153 -27.46 11.04 17.73
N LYS A 154 -26.88 9.90 18.15
CA LYS A 154 -25.61 9.40 17.61
C LYS A 154 -25.78 8.88 16.18
N ALA A 155 -25.78 9.78 15.22
CA ALA A 155 -25.72 9.45 13.80
C ALA A 155 -24.26 9.27 13.35
N GLN A 156 -24.07 8.47 12.29
CA GLN A 156 -22.80 8.45 11.58
C GLN A 156 -22.47 9.87 11.07
N TRP A 157 -21.22 10.28 11.20
CA TRP A 157 -20.72 11.63 10.85
C TRP A 157 -21.34 12.78 11.64
N HIS A 158 -21.98 12.50 12.79
CA HIS A 158 -22.52 13.55 13.67
C HIS A 158 -21.45 14.56 14.11
N PHE A 159 -20.18 14.18 14.16
CA PHE A 159 -19.07 15.06 14.54
C PHE A 159 -18.93 16.33 13.68
N ILE A 160 -19.52 16.38 12.49
CA ILE A 160 -19.54 17.57 11.64
C ILE A 160 -20.49 18.65 12.17
N ASP A 161 -21.60 18.27 12.80
CA ASP A 161 -22.63 19.20 13.30
C ASP A 161 -22.70 19.19 14.84
N CYS A 162 -21.79 18.48 15.49
CA CYS A 162 -21.78 18.35 16.93
C CYS A 162 -21.43 19.70 17.57
N ARG A 163 -22.22 20.15 18.55
CA ARG A 163 -21.92 21.36 19.34
C ARG A 163 -20.61 21.26 20.13
N LEU A 164 -20.08 20.05 20.32
CA LEU A 164 -18.78 19.84 20.96
C LEU A 164 -17.60 20.00 19.99
N ALA A 165 -17.87 20.14 18.70
CA ALA A 165 -16.90 20.49 17.66
C ALA A 165 -16.79 22.02 17.45
N THR A 166 -17.56 22.83 18.20
CA THR A 166 -17.57 24.28 18.03
C THR A 166 -16.17 24.87 18.21
N GLY A 167 -15.78 25.77 17.29
CA GLY A 167 -14.45 26.36 17.25
C GLY A 167 -13.44 25.58 16.39
N TRP A 168 -13.78 24.39 15.91
CA TRP A 168 -12.98 23.68 14.92
C TRP A 168 -13.21 24.24 13.52
N GLU A 169 -12.13 24.74 12.90
CA GLU A 169 -12.16 25.19 11.51
C GLU A 169 -11.97 24.00 10.58
N TYR A 170 -13.07 23.58 9.93
CA TYR A 170 -13.00 22.59 8.87
C TYR A 170 -12.21 23.14 7.68
N PRO A 171 -11.19 22.43 7.17
CA PRO A 171 -10.43 22.90 6.03
C PRO A 171 -11.30 23.13 4.79
N GLY A 172 -11.33 24.37 4.30
CA GLY A 172 -12.03 24.81 3.09
C GLY A 172 -13.50 25.22 3.30
N THR A 173 -14.08 25.91 2.31
CA THR A 173 -15.51 26.30 2.28
C THR A 173 -16.40 25.15 1.81
N ALA A 174 -16.19 23.97 2.38
CA ALA A 174 -16.65 22.71 1.81
C ALA A 174 -18.03 22.32 2.34
N THR A 175 -18.87 21.79 1.46
CA THR A 175 -20.15 21.15 1.78
C THR A 175 -19.99 20.05 2.83
N ARG A 176 -21.09 19.63 3.47
CA ARG A 176 -21.07 18.52 4.44
C ARG A 176 -20.34 17.29 3.91
N ALA A 177 -20.65 16.88 2.67
CA ALA A 177 -20.04 15.72 2.03
C ALA A 177 -18.52 15.88 1.83
N GLU A 178 -18.07 17.07 1.47
CA GLU A 178 -16.64 17.33 1.30
C GLU A 178 -15.89 17.33 2.62
N LYS A 179 -16.46 17.88 3.69
CA LYS A 179 -15.88 17.78 5.04
C LYS A 179 -15.67 16.32 5.43
N ILE A 180 -16.69 15.48 5.22
CA ILE A 180 -16.60 14.04 5.51
C ILE A 180 -15.48 13.39 4.68
N ARG A 181 -15.41 13.63 3.37
CA ARG A 181 -14.33 13.09 2.52
C ARG A 181 -12.95 13.59 2.95
N ASN A 182 -12.83 14.85 3.33
CA ASN A 182 -11.56 15.44 3.74
C ASN A 182 -11.04 14.87 5.06
N LEU A 183 -11.91 14.55 6.01
CA LEU A 183 -11.51 13.96 7.30
C LEU A 183 -11.39 12.44 7.27
N LEU A 184 -12.30 11.75 6.57
CA LEU A 184 -12.37 10.28 6.60
C LEU A 184 -11.79 9.63 5.35
N GLY A 185 -11.37 10.39 4.34
CA GLY A 185 -10.77 9.89 3.10
C GLY A 185 -9.34 9.35 3.26
N PRO A 186 -8.67 8.99 2.14
CA PRO A 186 -7.40 8.26 2.15
C PRO A 186 -6.23 8.96 2.84
N THR A 187 -6.29 10.29 2.92
CA THR A 187 -5.28 11.16 3.52
C THR A 187 -5.83 11.93 4.72
N GLY A 188 -7.13 11.93 4.96
CA GLY A 188 -7.78 12.79 5.97
C GLY A 188 -7.56 12.39 7.43
N TRP A 189 -7.04 11.18 7.66
CA TRP A 189 -6.99 10.56 8.98
C TRP A 189 -6.20 11.38 10.02
N PHE A 190 -5.20 12.17 9.61
CA PHE A 190 -4.47 13.06 10.52
C PHE A 190 -5.31 14.29 10.92
N LEU A 191 -6.16 14.80 10.02
CA LEU A 191 -7.12 15.86 10.34
C LEU A 191 -8.19 15.33 11.30
N PHE A 192 -8.64 14.09 11.10
CA PHE A 192 -9.55 13.41 12.02
C PHE A 192 -8.94 13.22 13.40
N GLN A 193 -7.67 12.79 13.47
CA GLN A 193 -6.95 12.75 14.73
C GLN A 193 -6.93 14.13 15.40
N ASN A 194 -6.57 15.18 14.66
CA ASN A 194 -6.48 16.52 15.21
C ASN A 194 -7.85 17.06 15.68
N LEU A 195 -8.94 16.77 14.95
CA LEU A 195 -10.30 17.07 15.42
C LEU A 195 -10.56 16.43 16.79
N LEU A 196 -10.24 15.15 16.96
CA LEU A 196 -10.47 14.44 18.22
C LEU A 196 -9.61 14.97 19.37
N GLU A 197 -8.38 15.39 19.08
CA GLU A 197 -7.46 15.98 20.05
C GLU A 197 -7.86 17.40 20.44
N SER A 198 -8.32 18.20 19.47
CA SER A 198 -8.62 19.63 19.64
C SER A 198 -10.05 19.91 20.10
N THR A 199 -10.95 18.92 20.05
CA THR A 199 -12.36 19.09 20.42
C THR A 199 -12.80 18.14 21.52
N ALA A 200 -13.99 18.37 22.08
CA ALA A 200 -14.61 17.47 23.04
C ALA A 200 -15.46 16.38 22.35
N VAL A 201 -15.49 16.34 21.02
CA VAL A 201 -16.22 15.32 20.26
C VAL A 201 -15.66 13.94 20.60
N PHE A 202 -16.56 12.99 20.87
CA PHE A 202 -16.24 11.60 21.26
C PHE A 202 -15.46 11.42 22.57
N ARG A 203 -15.11 12.49 23.31
CA ARG A 203 -14.52 12.34 24.64
C ARG A 203 -15.54 11.68 25.57
N GLY A 204 -15.28 10.43 25.95
CA GLY A 204 -16.07 9.71 26.95
C GLY A 204 -16.01 10.41 28.30
N GLY A 205 -17.11 10.41 29.06
CA GLY A 205 -17.07 10.75 30.47
C GLY A 205 -16.60 9.51 31.22
N CYS A 206 -15.29 9.32 31.25
CA CYS A 206 -14.58 8.49 32.22
C CYS A 206 -13.17 9.12 32.36
N GLU A 207 -13.10 10.22 33.11
CA GLU A 207 -12.05 10.23 34.13
C GLU A 207 -12.50 9.22 35.17
N ALA A 208 -11.74 8.15 35.33
CA ALA A 208 -11.77 7.31 36.51
C ALA A 208 -10.36 6.72 36.66
N PRO A 209 -9.91 6.55 37.91
CA PRO A 209 -8.57 6.92 38.41
C PRO A 209 -7.41 6.07 37.90
#